data_AF-A0A2V8GV62-F1
#
_entry.id   AF-A0A2V8GV62-F1
#
_cell.length_a   1.000
_cell.length_b   1.000
_cell.length_c   1.000
_cell.angle_alpha   90.00
_cell.angle_beta   90.00
_cell.angle_gamma   90.00
#
_symmetry.space_group_name_H-M   'P 1'
#
loop_
_entity.id
_entity.type
_entity.pdbx_description
1 polymer ?
#
loop_
_entity_poly.entity_id
_entity_poly.type
_entity_poly.pdbx_seq_one_letter_code
_entity_poly.pdbx_strand_id
1 'polypeptide(L)' 'MKILAIRFARLGDVVLLLPALSSLKRAFPEARLTLLTGHRCTPI' A
#
# COMPACT_ATOMS: atom_id res chain seq x y z
N MET A 1 15.98 0.32 -0.53
CA MET A 1 15.12 1.46 -0.95
C MET A 1 13.87 1.51 -0.07
N LYS A 2 13.34 2.69 0.27
CA LYS A 2 12.12 2.83 1.08
C LYS A 2 11.03 3.48 0.24
N ILE A 3 9.84 2.91 0.21
CA ILE A 3 8.70 3.42 -0.57
C ILE A 3 7.50 3.60 0.36
N LEU A 4 6.97 4.83 0.41
CA LEU A 4 5.77 5.18 1.15
C LEU A 4 4.62 5.36 0.16
N ALA A 5 3.61 4.51 0.27
CA ALA A 5 2.33 4.68 -0.42
C ALA A 5 1.36 5.38 0.52
N ILE A 6 0.65 6.39 0.02
CA ILE A 6 -0.34 7.15 0.79
C ILE A 6 -1.68 7.03 0.09
N ARG A 7 -2.71 6.54 0.80
CA ARG A 7 -4.09 6.50 0.30
C ARG A 7 -5.05 6.69 1.46
N PHE A 8 -5.56 7.90 1.61
CA PHE A 8 -6.66 8.19 2.53
C PHE A 8 -7.98 8.00 1.80
N ALA A 9 -8.55 6.80 1.88
CA ALA A 9 -9.78 6.48 1.19
C ALA A 9 -10.58 5.41 1.96
N ARG A 10 -11.74 5.03 1.43
CA ARG A 10 -12.55 3.96 2.05
C ARG A 10 -11.88 2.61 1.81
N LEU A 11 -12.33 1.58 2.54
CA LEU A 11 -11.80 0.21 2.43
C LEU A 11 -11.67 -0.27 0.98
N GLY A 12 -12.70 -0.03 0.16
CA GLY A 12 -12.70 -0.44 -1.26
C GLY A 12 -11.56 0.16 -2.06
N ASP A 13 -11.26 1.45 -1.87
CA ASP A 13 -10.14 2.12 -2.54
C ASP A 13 -8.77 1.55 -2.12
N VAL A 14 -8.62 1.17 -0.85
CA VAL A 14 -7.38 0.57 -0.33
C VAL A 14 -7.20 -0.83 -0.90
N VAL A 15 -8.27 -1.62 -0.99
CA VAL A 15 -8.23 -2.95 -1.61
C VAL A 15 -7.85 -2.86 -3.09
N LEU A 16 -8.39 -1.87 -3.82
CA LEU A 16 -8.03 -1.63 -5.22
C LEU A 16 -6.56 -1.17 -5.41
N LEU A 17 -5.92 -0.65 -4.36
CA LEU A 17 -4.49 -0.29 -4.38
C LEU A 17 -3.57 -1.53 -4.21
N LEU A 18 -4.02 -2.60 -3.54
CA LEU A 18 -3.18 -3.75 -3.20
C LEU A 18 -2.46 -4.38 -4.41
N PRO A 19 -3.10 -4.60 -5.58
CA PRO A 19 -2.41 -5.17 -6.74
C PRO A 19 -1.26 -4.30 -7.24
N ALA A 20 -1.40 -2.97 -7.14
CA ALA A 20 -0.35 -2.03 -7.49
C ALA A 20 0.84 -2.14 -6.51
N LEU A 21 0.57 -2.25 -5.20
CA LEU A 21 1.61 -2.48 -4.19
C LEU A 21 2.33 -3.82 -4.40
N SER A 22 1.59 -4.88 -4.75
CA SER A 22 2.18 -6.20 -5.06
C SER A 22 3.06 -6.17 -6.31
N SER A 23 2.68 -5.43 -7.35
CA SER A 23 3.50 -5.25 -8.55
C SER A 23 4.76 -4.43 -8.23
N LEU A 24 4.64 -3.39 -7.41
CA LEU A 24 5.77 -2.57 -6.96
C LEU A 24 6.77 -3.39 -6.13
N LYS A 25 6.28 -4.26 -5.23
CA LYS A 25 7.13 -5.17 -4.44
C LYS A 25 7.81 -6.24 -5.31
N ARG A 26 7.16 -6.71 -6.38
CA ARG A 26 7.78 -7.62 -7.37
C ARG A 26 8.88 -6.94 -8.18
N ALA A 27 8.68 -5.69 -8.58
CA ALA A 27 9.69 -4.90 -9.30
C ALA A 27 10.88 -4.51 -8.39
N PHE A 28 10.62 -4.31 -7.10
CA PHE A 28 11.64 -3.96 -6.11
C PHE A 28 11.58 -4.89 -4.88
N PRO A 29 12.12 -6.13 -4.98
CA PRO A 29 12.01 -7.13 -3.92
C PRO A 29 12.60 -6.66 -2.59
N GLU A 30 13.73 -5.94 -2.66
CA GLU A 30 14.47 -5.37 -1.53
C GLU A 30 13.82 -4.10 -0.95
N ALA A 31 12.80 -3.54 -1.62
CA ALA A 31 12.18 -2.30 -1.14
C ALA A 31 11.29 -2.55 0.08
N ARG A 32 11.44 -1.72 1.11
CA ARG A 32 10.51 -1.67 2.23
C ARG A 32 9.33 -0.80 1.83
N LEU A 33 8.16 -1.42 1.65
CA LEU A 33 6.90 -0.72 1.41
C LEU A 33 6.26 -0.35 2.74
N THR A 34 5.71 0.85 2.83
CA THR A 34 4.88 1.30 3.95
C THR A 34 3.63 1.93 3.37
N LEU A 35 2.45 1.53 3.86
CA LEU A 35 1.17 2.11 3.45
C LEU A 35 0.66 3.00 4.59
N LEU A 36 0.38 4.26 4.27
CA LEU A 36 -0.30 5.18 5.15
C LEU A 36 -1.75 5.32 4.66
N THR A 37 -2.68 4.94 5.53
CA THR A 37 -4.12 4.97 5.26
C THR A 37 -4.87 5.48 6.49
N GLY A 38 -6.19 5.68 6.34
CA GLY A 38 -7.06 6.06 7.45
C GLY A 38 -7.17 4.96 8.50
N HIS A 39 -7.40 5.34 9.77
CA HIS A 39 -7.45 4.43 10.92
C HIS A 39 -8.41 3.23 10.78
N ARG A 40 -9.49 3.38 10.01
CA ARG A 40 -10.45 2.29 9.75
C ARG A 40 -9.90 1.19 8.82
N CYS A 41 -8.81 1.48 8.11
CA CYS A 41 -8.19 0.58 7.14
C CYS A 41 -6.78 0.13 7.57
N THR A 42 -6.37 0.44 8.81
CA THR A 42 -5.06 0.02 9.38
C THR A 42 -4.82 -1.50 9.45
N PRO A 43 -5.83 -2.39 9.65
CA PRO A 43 -5.56 -3.82 9.74
C PRO A 43 -5.33 -4.51 8.38
N ILE A 44 -5.38 -3.77 7.27
CA ILE A 44 -5.14 -4.26 5.90
C ILE A 44 -3.67 -4.11 5.55
#